data_AF-A0A800G033-F1
#
_entry.id   AF-A0A800G033-F1
#
_cell.length_a   1.000
_cell.length_b   1.000
_cell.length_c   1.000
_cell.angle_alpha   90.00
_cell.angle_beta   90.00
_cell.angle_gamma   90.00
#
_symmetry.space_group_name_H-M   'P 1'
#
loop_
_entity.id
_entity.type
_entity.pdbx_description
1 polymer ?
#
loop_
_entity_poly.entity_id
_entity_poly.type
_entity_poly.pdbx_seq_one_letter_code
_entity_poly.pdbx_strand_id
1 'polypeptide(L)'
;MSRFVLNLTVLIFLLTFIPATLNAQTYWPGTHPNWDRRNPEQLGLDPDKIQQAVEIAIAGESDSPRDLSFNHRMTFGREPYGEPVGPFTVRAPQTGLI
;
A
#
# COMPACT_ATOMS: atom_id res chain seq x y z
N MET A 1 19.44 46.20 -22.24
CA MET A 1 18.18 45.69 -21.65
C MET A 1 18.17 45.94 -20.15
N SER A 2 17.06 46.42 -19.58
CA SER A 2 16.98 46.59 -18.12
C SER A 2 16.92 45.21 -17.44
N ARG A 3 17.51 45.08 -16.25
CA ARG A 3 17.48 43.83 -15.46
C ARG A 3 16.06 43.30 -15.25
N PHE A 4 15.10 44.21 -15.20
CA PHE A 4 13.67 43.89 -15.09
C PHE A 4 13.14 43.13 -16.31
N VAL A 5 13.48 43.57 -17.53
CA VAL A 5 13.05 42.89 -18.78
C VAL A 5 13.69 41.51 -18.90
N LEU A 6 14.95 41.37 -18.49
CA LEU A 6 15.64 40.07 -18.50
C LEU A 6 14.99 39.09 -17.51
N ASN A 7 14.73 39.54 -16.27
CA ASN A 7 14.07 38.71 -15.25
C ASN A 7 12.66 38.30 -15.67
N LEU A 8 11.91 39.22 -16.29
CA LEU A 8 10.56 38.93 -16.81
C LEU A 8 10.62 37.89 -17.94
N THR A 9 11.62 37.98 -18.81
CA THR A 9 11.79 37.04 -19.93
C THR A 9 12.19 35.65 -19.42
N VAL A 10 13.09 35.57 -18.43
CA VAL A 10 13.47 34.30 -17.79
C VAL A 10 12.29 33.67 -17.07
N LEU A 11 11.49 34.46 -16.35
CA LEU A 11 10.29 33.96 -15.65
C LEU A 11 9.25 33.42 -16.63
N ILE A 12 9.01 34.12 -17.75
CA ILE A 12 8.11 33.67 -18.81
C ILE A 12 8.62 32.37 -19.43
N PHE A 13 9.93 32.28 -19.72
CA PHE A 13 10.54 31.05 -20.23
C PHE A 13 10.40 29.88 -19.24
N LEU A 14 10.56 30.13 -17.93
CA LEU A 14 10.42 29.10 -16.90
C LEU A 14 8.97 28.59 -16.77
N LEU A 15 7.99 29.48 -16.94
CA LEU A 15 6.55 29.17 -16.84
C LEU A 15 6.02 28.47 -18.10
N THR A 16 6.57 28.75 -19.28
CA THR A 16 6.15 28.11 -20.54
C THR A 16 6.85 26.77 -20.82
N PHE A 17 7.94 26.47 -20.12
CA PHE A 17 8.64 25.18 -20.19
C PHE A 17 8.21 24.16 -19.14
N ILE A 18 7.12 24.40 -18.38
CA ILE A 18 6.54 23.35 -17.54
C ILE A 18 6.01 22.27 -18.50
N PRO A 19 6.57 21.06 -18.52
CA PRO A 19 6.14 20.04 -19.44
C PRO A 19 4.69 19.68 -19.13
N ALA A 20 3.80 19.86 -20.11
CA ALA A 20 2.40 19.43 -20.06
C ALA A 20 2.22 17.89 -20.01
N THR A 21 3.29 17.16 -19.69
CA THR A 21 3.34 15.69 -19.66
C THR A 21 3.07 15.11 -18.28
N LEU A 22 2.66 15.92 -17.30
CA LEU A 22 2.17 15.42 -16.01
C LEU A 22 0.74 14.88 -16.17
N ASN A 23 0.57 13.86 -17.01
CA ASN A 23 -0.62 13.02 -16.95
C ASN A 23 -0.46 12.10 -15.75
N ALA A 24 -1.45 12.09 -14.87
CA ALA A 24 -1.55 11.02 -13.88
C ALA A 24 -1.62 9.68 -14.62
N GLN A 25 -0.92 8.68 -14.10
CA GLN A 25 -1.03 7.33 -14.63
C GLN A 25 -2.45 6.81 -14.45
N THR A 26 -3.09 6.37 -15.54
CA THR A 26 -4.30 5.54 -15.45
C THR A 26 -3.86 4.14 -15.07
N TYR A 27 -3.61 3.90 -13.77
CA TYR A 27 -3.25 2.58 -13.28
C TYR A 27 -4.50 1.82 -12.83
N TRP A 28 -4.86 0.80 -13.60
CA TRP A 28 -5.86 -0.21 -13.27
C TRP A 28 -5.26 -1.58 -13.53
N PRO A 29 -5.02 -2.43 -12.50
CA PRO A 29 -4.35 -3.71 -12.68
C PRO A 29 -5.21 -4.76 -13.41
N GLY A 30 -6.46 -4.43 -13.77
CA GLY A 30 -7.38 -5.37 -14.38
C GLY A 30 -8.01 -6.33 -13.36
N THR A 31 -8.78 -7.27 -13.87
CA THR A 31 -9.38 -8.34 -13.04
C THR A 31 -8.31 -9.36 -12.66
N HIS A 32 -8.29 -9.75 -11.38
CA HIS A 32 -7.53 -10.92 -10.95
C HIS A 32 -7.96 -12.16 -11.77
N PRO A 33 -7.03 -13.01 -12.26
CA PRO A 33 -5.62 -13.14 -11.86
C PRO A 33 -4.60 -12.46 -12.78
N ASN A 34 -5.03 -11.67 -13.76
CA ASN A 34 -4.16 -11.16 -14.84
C ASN A 34 -3.27 -9.98 -14.43
N TRP A 35 -3.03 -9.79 -13.14
CA TRP A 35 -2.19 -8.73 -12.63
C TRP A 35 -0.73 -8.96 -13.08
N ASP A 36 -0.07 -7.89 -13.53
CA ASP A 36 1.35 -7.92 -13.88
C ASP A 36 2.17 -8.36 -12.65
N ARG A 37 3.09 -9.30 -12.86
CA ARG A 37 3.96 -9.83 -11.81
C ARG A 37 5.40 -9.59 -12.22
N ARG A 38 6.13 -8.92 -11.35
CA ARG A 38 7.55 -8.64 -11.56
C ARG A 38 8.35 -9.15 -10.40
N ASN A 39 9.53 -9.68 -10.71
CA ASN A 39 10.50 -10.04 -9.70
C ASN A 39 11.15 -8.77 -9.13
N PRO A 40 11.61 -8.79 -7.86
CA PRO A 40 12.27 -7.65 -7.22
C PRO A 40 13.38 -7.03 -8.07
N GLU A 41 14.20 -7.85 -8.73
CA GLU A 41 15.35 -7.41 -9.52
C GLU A 41 14.92 -6.59 -10.74
N GLN A 42 13.77 -6.90 -11.34
CA GLN A 42 13.20 -6.14 -12.47
C GLN A 42 12.77 -4.73 -12.07
N LEU A 43 12.57 -4.50 -10.76
CA LEU A 43 12.23 -3.22 -10.18
C LEU A 43 13.46 -2.52 -9.57
N GLY A 44 14.65 -3.11 -9.68
CA GLY A 44 15.87 -2.61 -9.04
C GLY A 44 15.86 -2.77 -7.51
N LEU A 45 15.04 -3.70 -7.00
CA LEU A 45 14.96 -4.02 -5.58
C LEU A 45 15.89 -5.19 -5.25
N ASP A 46 16.35 -5.22 -4.00
CA ASP A 46 17.17 -6.29 -3.45
C ASP A 46 16.26 -7.46 -3.02
N PRO A 47 16.34 -8.65 -3.66
CA PRO A 47 15.46 -9.77 -3.38
C PRO A 47 15.59 -10.28 -1.93
N ASP A 48 16.78 -10.21 -1.33
CA ASP A 48 17.02 -10.68 0.03
C ASP A 48 16.31 -9.76 1.05
N LYS A 49 16.28 -8.45 0.78
CA LYS A 49 15.54 -7.49 1.62
C LYS A 49 14.03 -7.64 1.48
N ILE A 50 13.54 -7.97 0.29
CA ILE A 50 12.12 -8.26 0.08
C ILE A 50 11.73 -9.52 0.86
N GLN A 51 12.53 -10.57 0.77
CA GLN A 51 12.30 -11.80 1.54
C GLN A 51 12.33 -11.53 3.05
N GLN A 52 13.29 -10.74 3.53
CA GLN A 52 13.35 -10.32 4.94
C GLN A 52 12.09 -9.56 5.37
N ALA A 53 11.57 -8.66 4.53
CA ALA A 53 10.36 -7.91 4.84
C ALA A 53 9.12 -8.83 4.92
N VAL A 54 9.01 -9.81 4.02
CA VAL A 54 7.96 -10.85 4.07
C VAL A 54 8.03 -11.63 5.39
N GLU A 55 9.23 -12.03 5.82
CA GLU A 55 9.43 -12.75 7.08
C GLU A 55 9.08 -11.91 8.30
N ILE A 56 9.47 -10.63 8.32
CA ILE A 56 9.09 -9.68 9.38
C ILE A 56 7.57 -9.53 9.42
N ALA A 57 6.93 -9.38 8.26
CA ALA A 57 5.48 -9.28 8.18
C ALA A 57 4.86 -10.54 8.80
N ILE A 58 5.22 -11.74 8.33
CA ILE A 58 4.71 -13.02 8.87
C ILE A 58 4.93 -13.14 10.38
N ALA A 59 6.12 -12.80 10.87
CA ALA A 59 6.47 -12.85 12.29
C ALA A 59 5.66 -11.85 13.15
N GLY A 60 5.15 -10.77 12.56
CA GLY A 60 4.29 -9.79 13.21
C GLY A 60 2.81 -10.15 13.26
N GLU A 61 2.43 -11.41 13.00
CA GLU A 61 1.02 -11.85 13.10
C GLU A 61 0.49 -11.64 14.53
N SER A 62 -0.81 -11.38 14.64
CA SER A 62 -1.47 -11.23 15.93
C SER A 62 -1.55 -12.56 16.68
N ASP A 63 -1.14 -12.55 17.95
CA ASP A 63 -1.31 -13.67 18.88
C ASP A 63 -2.78 -13.94 19.26
N SER A 64 -3.70 -13.05 18.87
CA SER A 64 -5.12 -13.24 19.17
C SER A 64 -5.67 -14.48 18.47
N PRO A 65 -6.64 -15.18 19.08
CA PRO A 65 -7.18 -16.40 18.49
C PRO A 65 -7.67 -16.20 17.05
N ARG A 66 -7.41 -17.21 16.22
CA ARG A 66 -7.77 -17.18 14.80
C ARG A 66 -9.24 -17.48 14.55
N ASP A 67 -9.86 -18.24 15.43
CA ASP A 67 -11.31 -18.36 15.49
C ASP A 67 -11.88 -17.01 15.91
N LEU A 68 -12.45 -16.28 14.94
CA LEU A 68 -13.00 -14.95 15.17
C LEU A 68 -14.18 -14.98 16.13
N SER A 69 -14.93 -16.08 16.20
CA SER A 69 -16.02 -16.21 17.16
C SER A 69 -15.49 -16.26 18.60
N PHE A 70 -14.40 -16.98 18.83
CA PHE A 70 -13.77 -17.06 20.14
C PHE A 70 -13.06 -15.76 20.50
N ASN A 71 -12.31 -15.17 19.56
CA ASN A 71 -11.63 -13.89 19.74
C ASN A 71 -12.61 -12.76 20.10
N HIS A 72 -13.75 -12.69 19.40
CA HIS A 72 -14.82 -11.72 19.69
C HIS A 72 -15.31 -11.83 21.13
N ARG A 73 -15.67 -13.05 21.59
CA ARG A 73 -16.12 -13.29 22.97
C ARG A 73 -15.06 -12.92 24.01
N MET A 74 -13.78 -13.22 23.73
CA MET A 74 -12.66 -12.91 24.62
C MET A 74 -12.46 -11.40 24.80
N THR A 75 -12.56 -10.64 23.71
CA THR A 75 -12.25 -9.20 23.71
C THR A 75 -13.32 -8.37 24.43
N PHE A 76 -14.60 -8.76 24.34
CA PHE A 76 -15.72 -8.07 25.01
C PHE A 76 -15.97 -8.51 26.46
N GLY A 77 -15.09 -9.29 27.09
CA GLY A 77 -15.35 -9.89 28.41
C GLY A 77 -15.61 -8.90 29.56
N ARG A 78 -15.34 -7.60 29.38
CA ARG A 78 -15.58 -6.53 30.37
C ARG A 78 -16.68 -5.54 29.94
N GLU A 79 -17.24 -5.70 28.75
CA GLU A 79 -18.22 -4.80 28.15
C GLU A 79 -19.57 -5.52 27.98
N PRO A 80 -20.69 -4.79 27.79
CA PRO A 80 -21.94 -5.39 27.34
C PRO A 80 -21.69 -6.19 26.04
N TYR A 81 -22.19 -7.43 26.01
CA TYR A 81 -21.90 -8.35 24.90
C TYR A 81 -22.45 -7.80 23.57
N GLY A 82 -21.56 -7.48 22.63
CA GLY A 82 -21.91 -7.10 21.28
C GLY A 82 -22.18 -8.34 20.44
N GLU A 83 -23.37 -8.46 19.85
CA GLU A 83 -23.64 -9.54 18.89
C GLU A 83 -22.96 -9.26 17.55
N PRO A 84 -22.40 -10.28 16.89
CA PRO A 84 -21.78 -10.10 15.58
C PRO A 84 -22.83 -9.85 14.50
N VAL A 85 -22.47 -9.00 13.53
CA VAL A 85 -23.24 -8.84 12.29
C VAL A 85 -22.61 -9.70 11.21
N GLY A 86 -23.26 -10.82 10.87
CA GLY A 86 -22.80 -11.77 9.88
C GLY A 86 -21.95 -12.92 10.44
N PRO A 87 -21.58 -13.91 9.61
CA PRO A 87 -20.87 -15.10 10.07
C PRO A 87 -19.39 -14.82 10.34
N PHE A 88 -18.87 -15.42 11.41
CA PHE A 88 -17.44 -15.50 11.64
C PHE A 88 -16.80 -16.65 10.85
N THR A 89 -15.53 -16.46 10.51
CA THR A 89 -14.69 -17.50 9.91
C THR A 89 -13.39 -17.61 10.70
N VAL A 90 -12.67 -18.72 10.51
CA VAL A 90 -11.29 -18.84 11.03
C VAL A 90 -10.38 -18.04 10.11
N ARG A 91 -9.60 -17.10 10.67
CA ARG A 91 -8.60 -16.33 9.92
C ARG A 91 -7.60 -17.29 9.24
N ALA A 92 -7.31 -17.05 7.96
CA ALA A 92 -6.24 -17.73 7.23
C ALA A 92 -4.85 -17.28 7.74
N PRO A 93 -3.76 -18.03 7.43
CA PRO A 93 -2.42 -17.65 7.91
C PRO A 93 -1.97 -16.32 7.30
N GLN A 94 -1.12 -15.57 8.01
CA GLN A 94 -0.45 -14.41 7.42
C GLN A 94 0.33 -14.84 6.18
N THR A 95 0.17 -14.10 5.08
CA THR A 95 0.86 -14.39 3.82
C THR A 95 2.09 -13.52 3.59
N GLY A 96 2.41 -12.62 4.53
CA GLY A 96 3.55 -11.70 4.41
C GLY A 96 3.38 -10.68 3.29
N LEU A 97 2.16 -10.19 3.08
CA LEU A 97 1.89 -9.11 2.13
C LEU A 97 2.56 -7.82 2.66
N ILE A 98 3.44 -7.24 1.84
CA ILE A 98 4.23 -6.03 2.13
C ILE A 98 4.02 -4.94 1.08
#